data_AF-A0A928JAW8-F1
#
_entry.id   AF-A0A928JAW8-F1
#
_cell.length_a   1.000
_cell.length_b   1.000
_cell.length_c   1.000
_cell.angle_alpha   90.00
_cell.angle_beta   90.00
_cell.angle_gamma   90.00
#
_symmetry.space_group_name_H-M   'P 1'
#
loop_
_entity.id
_entity.type
_entity.pdbx_description
1 polymer ?
#
loop_
_entity_poly.entity_id
_entity_poly.type
_entity_poly.pdbx_seq_one_letter_code
_entity_poly.pdbx_strand_id
1 'polypeptide(L)'
;MKKIISTIILSAMLISSAVGCSNVPENAVQTSKITASSASAESYAKWLDEKLGDRSFGDIIICDAADSVKYDIDLSDFQSGGYTIRKSGTSTVIAAKDDAGLDAAVRYFAKYATIADMNVTEGEGYRVKSINIDGHDLSEYTVYVPTEIPENAVAENLTYAADVLIEKVKEACGVTLKKTGIMDGRQIIFAYDGETYGPEAFNISIDNGNVTITAGTKRGPLYGAYGFLEECIGYRFLTRGEVYLYEAEEIALENGYSHTEGTETPFEWRDTYTDIDGKGHLYPAPALNSKYIESNVALHNVGTWTHGWLRQAKYGYGEGPDRNHSSYALIPSVPDLETPCFSDPDVFDECLENMRKHINNLEAQGFKWGVNMPQLSISQNDTGAWCNCSDCLKLIGKYKAYSSTLIDFISRISDELISEYPEIQF
;
A
#
# COMPACT_ATOMS: atom_id res chain seq x y z
N MET A 1 -25.32 31.25 -69.17
CA MET A 1 -24.00 31.05 -69.82
C MET A 1 -23.15 30.24 -68.85
N LYS A 2 -22.99 28.92 -69.08
CA LYS A 2 -21.81 28.27 -69.71
C LYS A 2 -20.51 28.60 -68.93
N LYS A 3 -19.99 27.69 -68.10
CA LYS A 3 -19.09 26.52 -68.42
C LYS A 3 -17.61 26.93 -68.15
N ILE A 4 -16.80 26.29 -67.30
CA ILE A 4 -16.00 25.04 -67.50
C ILE A 4 -15.15 24.85 -66.20
N ILE A 5 -15.29 23.75 -65.44
CA ILE A 5 -14.48 22.50 -65.41
C ILE A 5 -13.02 22.70 -64.94
N SER A 6 -12.64 22.09 -63.80
CA SER A 6 -11.63 21.01 -63.79
C SER A 6 -11.55 20.22 -62.47
N THR A 7 -11.89 18.96 -62.63
CA THR A 7 -11.65 17.70 -61.90
C THR A 7 -10.25 17.54 -61.26
N ILE A 8 -10.14 16.81 -60.14
CA ILE A 8 -9.29 15.59 -59.96
C ILE A 8 -9.57 14.87 -58.61
N ILE A 9 -10.14 13.66 -58.73
CA ILE A 9 -9.82 12.35 -58.10
C ILE A 9 -9.95 12.20 -56.56
N LEU A 10 -10.99 11.51 -56.04
CA LEU A 10 -11.15 10.04 -55.84
C LEU A 10 -10.32 9.47 -54.68
N SER A 11 -10.97 8.97 -53.62
CA SER A 11 -10.71 7.64 -53.02
C SER A 11 -11.69 7.30 -51.86
N ALA A 12 -12.51 6.29 -52.13
CA ALA A 12 -13.00 5.23 -51.24
C ALA A 12 -13.84 5.56 -49.97
N MET A 13 -15.17 5.54 -50.12
CA MET A 13 -16.05 4.85 -49.16
C MET A 13 -17.07 4.02 -49.95
N LEU A 14 -16.77 2.73 -50.08
CA LEU A 14 -17.69 1.68 -50.49
C LEU A 14 -17.68 0.67 -49.35
N ILE A 15 -18.70 0.70 -48.49
CA ILE A 15 -19.14 -0.49 -47.77
C ILE A 15 -20.61 -0.68 -48.12
N SER A 16 -20.79 -1.74 -48.89
CA SER A 16 -22.03 -2.23 -49.49
C SER A 16 -23.06 -2.63 -48.43
N SER A 17 -24.27 -2.09 -48.58
CA SER A 17 -25.50 -2.67 -48.08
C SER A 17 -25.80 -3.97 -48.84
N ALA A 18 -25.54 -5.13 -48.23
CA ALA A 18 -26.06 -6.41 -48.68
C ALA A 18 -27.32 -6.73 -47.87
N VAL A 19 -28.48 -6.50 -48.49
CA VAL A 19 -29.76 -7.09 -48.07
C VAL A 19 -29.68 -8.58 -48.43
N GLY A 20 -29.33 -9.40 -47.45
CA GLY A 20 -29.46 -10.86 -47.52
C GLY A 20 -30.68 -11.28 -46.72
N CYS A 21 -31.75 -11.68 -47.40
CA CYS A 21 -32.79 -12.49 -46.77
C CYS A 21 -32.17 -13.86 -46.44
N SER A 22 -31.84 -14.09 -45.17
CA SER A 22 -31.49 -15.40 -44.64
C SER A 22 -32.38 -15.73 -43.45
N ASN A 23 -33.06 -16.88 -43.55
CA ASN A 23 -33.93 -17.45 -42.53
C ASN A 23 -33.26 -17.42 -41.16
N VAL A 24 -33.87 -16.73 -40.19
CA VAL A 24 -33.49 -16.83 -38.78
C VAL A 24 -34.14 -18.10 -38.23
N PRO A 25 -33.39 -19.06 -37.66
CA PRO A 25 -33.98 -20.14 -36.90
C PRO A 25 -34.65 -19.53 -35.66
N GLU A 26 -35.92 -19.85 -35.43
CA GLU A 26 -36.78 -19.31 -34.36
C GLU A 26 -36.33 -19.63 -32.92
N ASN A 27 -35.08 -20.06 -32.70
CA ASN A 27 -34.51 -20.39 -31.39
C ASN A 27 -33.01 -20.03 -31.28
N ALA A 28 -32.54 -18.97 -31.93
CA ALA A 28 -31.22 -18.42 -31.61
C ALA A 28 -31.30 -17.68 -30.26
N VAL A 29 -30.65 -18.21 -29.22
CA VAL A 29 -30.40 -17.46 -27.99
C VAL A 29 -29.61 -16.22 -28.40
N GLN A 30 -30.24 -15.05 -28.33
CA GLN A 30 -29.64 -13.81 -28.76
C GLN A 30 -28.56 -13.43 -27.73
N THR A 31 -27.32 -13.85 -27.93
CA THR A 31 -26.21 -13.55 -27.02
C THR A 31 -25.96 -12.05 -26.96
N SER A 32 -25.43 -11.57 -25.83
CA SER A 32 -25.09 -10.16 -25.66
C SER A 32 -24.08 -9.73 -26.73
N LYS A 33 -24.29 -8.59 -27.38
CA LYS A 33 -23.31 -8.04 -28.32
C LYS A 33 -22.44 -7.04 -27.57
N ILE A 34 -21.21 -7.44 -27.24
CA ILE A 34 -20.27 -6.57 -26.51
C ILE A 34 -19.35 -5.86 -27.50
N THR A 35 -19.25 -4.54 -27.37
CA THR A 35 -18.36 -3.71 -28.19
C THR A 35 -17.51 -2.82 -27.29
N ALA A 36 -16.26 -2.60 -27.69
CA ALA A 36 -15.36 -1.64 -27.06
C ALA A 36 -15.33 -0.36 -27.91
N SER A 37 -15.38 0.81 -27.28
CA SER A 37 -15.28 2.08 -28.01
C SER A 37 -13.85 2.42 -28.43
N SER A 38 -12.86 1.87 -27.72
CA SER A 38 -11.43 2.15 -27.86
C SER A 38 -10.58 0.88 -27.70
N ALA A 39 -9.32 0.95 -28.14
CA ALA A 39 -8.37 -0.15 -28.03
C ALA A 39 -8.03 -0.52 -26.57
N SER A 40 -8.04 0.46 -25.65
CA SER A 40 -7.86 0.24 -24.20
C SER A 40 -9.02 -0.55 -23.59
N ALA A 41 -10.24 -0.40 -24.11
CA ALA A 41 -11.42 -1.10 -23.64
C ALA A 41 -11.57 -2.54 -24.19
N GLU A 42 -10.84 -2.91 -25.25
CA GLU A 42 -11.00 -4.20 -25.95
C GLU A 42 -10.71 -5.42 -25.05
N SER A 43 -9.69 -5.33 -24.19
CA SER A 43 -9.31 -6.42 -23.28
C SER A 43 -10.44 -6.73 -22.28
N TYR A 44 -11.09 -5.70 -21.73
CA TYR A 44 -12.22 -5.83 -20.81
C TYR A 44 -13.47 -6.33 -21.51
N ALA A 45 -13.72 -5.92 -22.75
CA ALA A 45 -14.81 -6.43 -23.56
C ALA A 45 -14.67 -7.93 -23.82
N LYS A 46 -13.47 -8.36 -24.19
CA LYS A 46 -13.17 -9.79 -24.38
C LYS A 46 -13.36 -10.58 -23.09
N TRP A 47 -12.83 -10.07 -21.97
CA TRP A 47 -13.00 -10.73 -20.67
C TRP A 47 -14.47 -10.85 -20.28
N LEU A 48 -15.26 -9.79 -20.49
CA LEU A 48 -16.68 -9.79 -20.14
C LEU A 48 -17.46 -10.79 -21.00
N ASP A 49 -17.19 -10.85 -22.30
CA ASP A 49 -17.83 -11.79 -23.23
C ASP A 49 -17.62 -13.24 -22.77
N GLU A 50 -16.37 -13.59 -22.45
CA GLU A 50 -16.00 -14.92 -21.91
C GLU A 50 -16.72 -15.23 -20.58
N LYS A 51 -17.00 -14.22 -19.75
CA LYS A 51 -17.67 -14.39 -18.44
C LYS A 51 -19.18 -14.40 -18.50
N LEU A 52 -19.79 -13.71 -19.46
CA LEU A 52 -21.24 -13.73 -19.62
C LEU A 52 -21.72 -15.03 -20.24
N GLY A 53 -20.94 -15.63 -21.16
CA GLY A 53 -21.30 -16.86 -21.86
C GLY A 53 -22.62 -16.69 -22.62
N ASP A 54 -23.56 -17.61 -22.44
CA ASP A 54 -24.86 -17.58 -23.15
C ASP A 54 -25.87 -16.57 -22.56
N ARG A 55 -25.49 -15.80 -21.52
CA ARG A 55 -26.38 -14.81 -20.91
C ARG A 55 -26.59 -13.62 -21.86
N SER A 56 -27.86 -13.22 -22.00
CA SER A 56 -28.28 -12.12 -22.88
C SER A 56 -28.67 -10.88 -22.09
N PHE A 57 -28.02 -9.75 -22.40
CA PHE A 57 -28.27 -8.43 -21.82
C PHE A 57 -28.42 -7.34 -22.90
N GLY A 58 -28.59 -7.74 -24.17
CA GLY A 58 -28.64 -6.84 -25.33
C GLY A 58 -27.26 -6.33 -25.74
N ASP A 59 -27.24 -5.13 -26.34
CA ASP A 59 -26.01 -4.47 -26.75
C ASP A 59 -25.30 -3.86 -25.54
N ILE A 60 -24.05 -4.26 -25.31
CA ILE A 60 -23.18 -3.71 -24.25
C ILE A 60 -22.03 -2.95 -24.91
N ILE A 61 -21.76 -1.75 -24.40
CA ILE A 61 -20.66 -0.90 -24.84
C ILE A 61 -19.75 -0.70 -23.64
N ILE A 62 -18.48 -1.05 -23.77
CA ILE A 62 -17.45 -0.72 -22.78
C ILE A 62 -16.64 0.45 -23.34
N CYS A 63 -16.58 1.54 -22.59
CA CYS A 63 -15.90 2.76 -23.01
C CYS A 63 -14.99 3.33 -21.92
N ASP A 64 -13.86 3.88 -22.37
CA ASP A 64 -13.00 4.65 -21.50
C ASP A 64 -13.50 6.09 -21.32
N ALA A 65 -12.84 6.84 -20.44
CA ALA A 65 -13.20 8.21 -20.14
C ALA A 65 -13.24 9.14 -21.37
N ALA A 66 -12.35 8.95 -22.34
CA ALA A 66 -12.27 9.81 -23.52
C ALA A 66 -13.48 9.64 -24.45
N ASP A 67 -13.99 8.41 -24.58
CA ASP A 67 -15.13 8.09 -25.42
C ASP A 67 -16.49 8.16 -24.70
N SER A 68 -16.49 8.20 -23.38
CA SER A 68 -17.69 8.25 -22.54
C SER A 68 -18.65 9.39 -22.90
N VAL A 69 -18.11 10.55 -23.30
CA VAL A 69 -18.88 11.73 -23.75
C VAL A 69 -19.76 11.48 -24.97
N LYS A 70 -19.42 10.50 -25.83
CA LYS A 70 -20.24 10.09 -26.99
C LYS A 70 -21.59 9.51 -26.55
N TYR A 71 -21.67 9.06 -25.31
CA TYR A 71 -22.85 8.46 -24.69
C TYR A 71 -23.43 9.33 -23.57
N ASP A 72 -23.14 10.64 -23.61
CA ASP A 72 -23.59 11.66 -22.64
C ASP A 72 -23.07 11.42 -21.21
N ILE A 73 -22.00 10.64 -21.05
CA ILE A 73 -21.39 10.32 -19.76
C ILE A 73 -20.23 11.28 -19.53
N ASP A 74 -20.31 12.07 -18.46
CA ASP A 74 -19.18 12.84 -17.97
C ASP A 74 -18.54 12.11 -16.79
N LEU A 75 -17.24 11.84 -16.91
CA LEU A 75 -16.43 11.20 -15.89
C LEU A 75 -15.41 12.17 -15.28
N SER A 76 -15.52 13.47 -15.56
CA SER A 76 -14.61 14.51 -15.06
C SER A 76 -14.52 14.48 -13.53
N ASP A 77 -15.67 14.38 -12.85
CA ASP A 77 -15.80 14.36 -11.39
C ASP A 77 -15.59 12.97 -10.76
N PHE A 78 -15.35 11.94 -11.56
CA PHE A 78 -15.07 10.59 -11.03
C PHE A 78 -13.63 10.48 -10.52
N GLN A 79 -13.48 9.84 -9.37
CA GLN A 79 -12.18 9.46 -8.81
C GLN A 79 -11.54 8.31 -9.60
N SER A 80 -10.25 8.08 -9.38
CA SER A 80 -9.56 6.91 -9.94
C SER A 80 -10.25 5.61 -9.49
N GLY A 81 -10.43 4.65 -10.38
CA GLY A 81 -11.26 3.46 -10.14
C GLY A 81 -12.77 3.68 -10.25
N GLY A 82 -13.25 4.92 -10.39
CA GLY A 82 -14.66 5.25 -10.52
C GLY A 82 -15.25 4.81 -11.85
N TYR A 83 -16.52 4.37 -11.84
CA TYR A 83 -17.22 3.89 -13.02
C TYR A 83 -18.74 4.09 -12.94
N THR A 84 -19.40 4.06 -14.09
CA THR A 84 -20.86 4.03 -14.19
C THR A 84 -21.30 2.98 -15.21
N ILE A 85 -22.43 2.34 -14.91
CA ILE A 85 -23.12 1.40 -15.77
C ILE A 85 -24.54 1.91 -15.94
N ARG A 86 -24.91 2.32 -17.14
CA ARG A 86 -26.24 2.91 -17.39
C ARG A 86 -26.74 2.65 -18.79
N LYS A 87 -28.04 2.83 -19.01
CA LYS A 87 -28.64 2.72 -20.34
C LYS A 87 -28.38 3.97 -21.17
N SER A 88 -28.00 3.77 -22.43
CA SER A 88 -27.96 4.81 -23.47
C SER A 88 -28.70 4.28 -24.70
N GLY A 89 -29.92 4.76 -24.93
CA GLY A 89 -30.83 4.17 -25.90
C GLY A 89 -31.16 2.71 -25.57
N THR A 90 -30.94 1.80 -26.52
CA THR A 90 -31.16 0.35 -26.34
C THR A 90 -29.95 -0.37 -25.75
N SER A 91 -28.81 0.31 -25.61
CA SER A 91 -27.55 -0.28 -25.18
C SER A 91 -27.29 -0.02 -23.70
N THR A 92 -26.57 -0.93 -23.05
CA THR A 92 -25.95 -0.69 -21.74
C THR A 92 -24.54 -0.18 -21.97
N VAL A 93 -24.19 0.96 -21.38
CA VAL A 93 -22.85 1.55 -21.45
C VAL A 93 -22.17 1.35 -20.09
N ILE A 94 -21.01 0.69 -20.11
CA ILE A 94 -20.08 0.54 -19.00
C ILE A 94 -18.94 1.53 -19.26
N ALA A 95 -18.88 2.60 -18.48
CA ALA A 95 -17.88 3.66 -18.63
C ALA A 95 -17.08 3.83 -17.35
N ALA A 96 -15.78 4.05 -17.45
CA ALA A 96 -14.95 4.26 -16.27
C ALA A 96 -13.87 5.31 -16.46
N LYS A 97 -13.45 5.91 -15.33
CA LYS A 97 -12.43 6.96 -15.26
C LYS A 97 -11.08 6.48 -15.80
N ASP A 98 -10.73 5.24 -15.50
CA ASP A 98 -9.47 4.60 -15.83
C ASP A 98 -9.61 3.06 -15.92
N ASP A 99 -8.50 2.38 -16.18
CA ASP A 99 -8.40 0.92 -16.31
C ASP A 99 -8.87 0.18 -15.05
N ALA A 100 -8.56 0.69 -13.86
CA ALA A 100 -9.00 0.08 -12.60
C ALA A 100 -10.53 0.12 -12.50
N GLY A 101 -11.14 1.24 -12.89
CA GLY A 101 -12.58 1.36 -12.94
C GLY A 101 -13.22 0.47 -14.00
N LEU A 102 -12.58 0.29 -15.17
CA LEU A 102 -13.07 -0.65 -16.19
C LEU A 102 -13.07 -2.09 -15.66
N ASP A 103 -11.98 -2.55 -15.04
CA ASP A 103 -11.88 -3.88 -14.45
C ASP A 103 -12.95 -4.11 -13.37
N ALA A 104 -13.14 -3.13 -12.47
CA ALA A 104 -14.16 -3.17 -11.43
C ALA A 104 -15.58 -3.24 -12.03
N ALA A 105 -15.88 -2.38 -13.01
CA ALA A 105 -17.19 -2.27 -13.62
C ALA A 105 -17.61 -3.54 -14.36
N VAL A 106 -16.71 -4.14 -15.16
CA VAL A 106 -17.04 -5.38 -15.90
C VAL A 106 -17.21 -6.56 -14.96
N ARG A 107 -16.45 -6.65 -13.86
CA ARG A 107 -16.62 -7.68 -12.83
C ARG A 107 -17.93 -7.50 -12.09
N TYR A 108 -18.27 -6.27 -11.71
CA TYR A 108 -19.55 -5.93 -11.09
C TYR A 108 -20.70 -6.37 -12.00
N PHE A 109 -20.66 -5.97 -13.27
CA PHE A 109 -21.66 -6.35 -14.25
C PHE A 109 -21.77 -7.87 -14.40
N ALA A 110 -20.65 -8.57 -14.60
CA ALA A 110 -20.66 -10.04 -14.76
C ALA A 110 -21.27 -10.78 -13.56
N LYS A 111 -21.10 -10.24 -12.35
CA LYS A 111 -21.56 -10.84 -11.09
C LYS A 111 -23.02 -10.51 -10.78
N TYR A 112 -23.42 -9.25 -10.96
CA TYR A 112 -24.70 -8.74 -10.44
C TYR A 112 -25.72 -8.41 -11.51
N ALA A 113 -25.35 -8.41 -12.80
CA ALA A 113 -26.29 -8.08 -13.86
C ALA A 113 -27.47 -9.04 -13.89
N THR A 114 -28.66 -8.46 -13.74
CA THR A 114 -29.94 -9.09 -14.05
C THR A 114 -30.52 -8.42 -15.30
N ILE A 115 -31.53 -9.06 -15.91
CA ILE A 115 -32.12 -8.62 -17.19
C ILE A 115 -32.79 -7.22 -17.08
N ALA A 116 -32.95 -6.66 -15.87
CA ALA A 116 -33.57 -5.35 -15.65
C ALA A 116 -32.56 -4.26 -15.22
N ASP A 117 -32.65 -3.10 -15.90
CA ASP A 117 -32.26 -1.75 -15.48
C ASP A 117 -31.13 -1.61 -14.45
N MET A 118 -29.93 -2.08 -14.79
CA MET A 118 -28.72 -1.67 -14.07
C MET A 118 -28.42 -0.19 -14.35
N ASN A 119 -28.57 0.63 -13.31
CA ASN A 119 -28.01 1.96 -13.21
C ASN A 119 -27.13 1.99 -11.96
N VAL A 120 -25.82 1.99 -12.16
CA VAL A 120 -24.82 1.95 -11.09
C VAL A 120 -23.85 3.08 -11.34
N THR A 121 -23.51 3.84 -10.30
CA THR A 121 -22.48 4.85 -10.35
C THR A 121 -21.65 4.71 -9.08
N GLU A 122 -20.35 4.52 -9.25
CA GLU A 122 -19.39 4.31 -8.18
C GLU A 122 -18.22 5.29 -8.37
N GLY A 123 -17.82 5.95 -7.29
CA GLY A 123 -16.70 6.90 -7.30
C GLY A 123 -16.97 8.24 -7.99
N GLU A 124 -18.24 8.66 -8.13
CA GLU A 124 -18.59 10.00 -8.59
C GLU A 124 -18.44 11.03 -7.46
N GLY A 125 -17.59 12.04 -7.69
CA GLY A 125 -17.23 13.05 -6.70
C GLY A 125 -16.47 12.47 -5.51
N TYR A 126 -16.44 13.22 -4.41
CA TYR A 126 -15.81 12.80 -3.17
C TYR A 126 -16.73 11.95 -2.30
N ARG A 127 -16.19 10.93 -1.63
CA ARG A 127 -16.98 10.06 -0.73
C ARG A 127 -17.36 10.78 0.57
N VAL A 128 -16.54 11.72 1.01
CA VAL A 128 -16.85 12.65 2.09
C VAL A 128 -17.09 14.03 1.49
N LYS A 129 -18.32 14.55 1.56
CA LYS A 129 -18.64 15.85 0.92
C LYS A 129 -18.11 17.04 1.71
N SER A 130 -18.08 16.95 3.04
CA SER A 130 -17.53 17.99 3.90
C SER A 130 -17.00 17.41 5.22
N ILE A 131 -16.00 18.09 5.79
CA ILE A 131 -15.47 17.81 7.13
C ILE A 131 -15.52 19.11 7.91
N ASN A 132 -16.23 19.10 9.02
CA ASN A 132 -16.40 20.23 9.92
C ASN A 132 -15.72 19.90 11.26
N ILE A 133 -14.86 20.79 11.73
CA ILE A 133 -14.18 20.69 13.02
C ILE A 133 -14.63 21.87 13.87
N ASP A 134 -15.38 21.59 14.93
CA ASP A 134 -15.92 22.57 15.88
C ASP A 134 -16.62 23.77 15.21
N GLY A 135 -17.49 23.49 14.24
CA GLY A 135 -18.24 24.51 13.50
C GLY A 135 -17.47 25.14 12.34
N HIS A 136 -16.28 24.64 11.98
CA HIS A 136 -15.42 25.22 10.98
C HIS A 136 -15.05 24.24 9.86
N ASP A 137 -15.09 24.70 8.63
CA ASP A 137 -14.79 23.85 7.48
C ASP A 137 -13.29 23.50 7.44
N LEU A 138 -12.97 22.26 7.11
CA LEU A 138 -11.59 21.77 7.05
C LEU A 138 -10.72 22.58 6.07
N SER A 139 -11.29 23.20 5.04
CA SER A 139 -10.55 24.08 4.11
C SER A 139 -9.94 25.32 4.77
N GLU A 140 -10.39 25.69 5.98
CA GLU A 140 -9.82 26.77 6.78
C GLU A 140 -8.55 26.35 7.55
N TYR A 141 -8.20 25.05 7.54
CA TYR A 141 -7.12 24.49 8.34
C TYR A 141 -5.79 24.42 7.59
N THR A 142 -4.70 24.50 8.35
CA THR A 142 -3.36 24.11 7.90
C THR A 142 -2.84 22.94 8.72
N VAL A 143 -1.83 22.22 8.22
CA VAL A 143 -1.18 21.14 8.98
C VAL A 143 0.11 21.68 9.57
N TYR A 144 0.17 21.81 10.89
CA TYR A 144 1.38 22.20 11.60
C TYR A 144 2.28 21.00 11.84
N VAL A 145 3.54 21.12 11.44
CA VAL A 145 4.62 20.17 11.76
C VAL A 145 5.76 20.95 12.42
N PRO A 146 6.22 20.58 13.63
CA PRO A 146 7.32 21.24 14.30
C PRO A 146 8.58 21.27 13.44
N THR A 147 9.27 22.42 13.39
CA THR A 147 10.56 22.57 12.68
C THR A 147 11.75 22.14 13.53
N GLU A 148 11.59 22.14 14.85
CA GLU A 148 12.58 21.65 15.80
C GLU A 148 12.04 20.36 16.43
N ILE A 149 12.65 19.23 16.08
CA ILE A 149 12.23 17.91 16.54
C ILE A 149 13.37 17.32 17.37
N PRO A 150 13.11 16.78 18.58
CA PRO A 150 14.14 16.15 19.41
C PRO A 150 14.93 15.06 18.66
N GLU A 151 16.22 14.89 18.96
CA GLU A 151 17.08 13.94 18.24
C GLU A 151 16.63 12.48 18.35
N ASN A 152 15.95 12.12 19.45
CA ASN A 152 15.35 10.81 19.68
C ASN A 152 13.98 10.62 19.01
N ALA A 153 13.38 11.70 18.51
CA ALA A 153 12.22 11.65 17.65
C ALA A 153 12.70 11.59 16.19
N VAL A 154 12.19 10.62 15.44
CA VAL A 154 12.55 10.49 14.03
C VAL A 154 11.80 11.57 13.27
N ALA A 155 12.42 12.74 13.10
CA ALA A 155 11.85 13.94 12.49
C ALA A 155 11.19 13.70 11.12
N GLU A 156 11.75 12.78 10.35
CA GLU A 156 11.21 12.34 9.06
C GLU A 156 9.80 11.73 9.20
N ASN A 157 9.48 11.09 10.33
CA ASN A 157 8.21 10.41 10.54
C ASN A 157 7.05 11.37 10.77
N LEU A 158 7.27 12.45 11.54
CA LEU A 158 6.24 13.47 11.73
C LEU A 158 5.90 14.14 10.40
N THR A 159 6.93 14.46 9.62
CA THR A 159 6.76 15.06 8.29
C THR A 159 6.02 14.11 7.35
N TYR A 160 6.40 12.83 7.34
CA TYR A 160 5.77 11.82 6.50
C TYR A 160 4.33 11.50 6.92
N ALA A 161 4.06 11.37 8.23
CA ALA A 161 2.72 11.17 8.76
C ALA A 161 1.78 12.33 8.37
N ALA A 162 2.27 13.57 8.42
CA ALA A 162 1.55 14.72 7.91
C ALA A 162 1.28 14.63 6.41
N ASP A 163 2.25 14.19 5.60
CA ASP A 163 2.07 14.02 4.16
C ASP A 163 1.02 12.94 3.83
N VAL A 164 1.03 11.81 4.54
CA VAL A 164 -0.01 10.76 4.42
C VAL A 164 -1.39 11.31 4.76
N LEU A 165 -1.52 12.04 5.88
CA LEU A 165 -2.79 12.66 6.26
C LEU A 165 -3.28 13.63 5.19
N ILE A 166 -2.42 14.51 4.69
CA ILE A 166 -2.76 15.50 3.65
C ILE A 166 -3.24 14.80 2.37
N GLU A 167 -2.54 13.75 1.94
CA GLU A 167 -2.90 12.97 0.76
C GLU A 167 -4.28 12.30 0.94
N LYS A 168 -4.51 11.63 2.08
CA LYS A 168 -5.77 10.93 2.34
C LYS A 168 -6.94 11.87 2.59
N VAL A 169 -6.74 13.02 3.23
CA VAL A 169 -7.79 14.05 3.32
C VAL A 169 -8.19 14.55 1.92
N LYS A 170 -7.21 14.79 1.04
CA LYS A 170 -7.49 15.22 -0.33
C LYS A 170 -8.24 14.14 -1.12
N GLU A 171 -7.87 12.87 -0.97
CA GLU A 171 -8.62 11.76 -1.58
C GLU A 171 -10.05 11.67 -1.05
N ALA A 172 -10.24 11.84 0.25
CA ALA A 172 -11.55 11.70 0.90
C ALA A 172 -12.55 12.78 0.50
N CYS A 173 -12.11 14.06 0.53
CA CYS A 173 -13.00 15.22 0.42
C CYS A 173 -12.51 16.34 -0.52
N GLY A 174 -11.38 16.16 -1.20
CA GLY A 174 -10.86 17.14 -2.17
C GLY A 174 -10.11 18.33 -1.59
N VAL A 175 -10.15 18.51 -0.26
CA VAL A 175 -9.48 19.61 0.42
C VAL A 175 -7.96 19.39 0.39
N THR A 176 -7.23 20.37 -0.13
CA THR A 176 -5.75 20.36 -0.13
C THR A 176 -5.24 21.18 1.04
N LEU A 177 -4.83 20.50 2.11
CA LEU A 177 -4.24 21.14 3.28
C LEU A 177 -2.78 21.54 3.04
N LYS A 178 -2.39 22.70 3.55
CA LYS A 178 -1.00 23.19 3.46
C LYS A 178 -0.23 22.84 4.74
N LYS A 179 0.91 22.17 4.57
CA LYS A 179 1.89 21.96 5.65
C LYS A 179 2.61 23.27 6.01
N THR A 180 2.79 23.54 7.30
CA THR A 180 3.45 24.75 7.83
C THR A 180 4.24 24.44 9.10
N GLY A 181 5.30 25.22 9.35
CA GLY A 181 6.06 25.20 10.61
C GLY A 181 5.68 26.33 11.57
N ILE A 182 4.60 27.07 11.27
CA ILE A 182 4.14 28.22 12.03
C ILE A 182 2.82 27.86 12.71
N MET A 183 2.76 28.03 14.03
CA MET A 183 1.53 27.92 14.81
C MET A 183 0.69 29.19 14.61
N ASP A 184 -0.39 29.10 13.82
CA ASP A 184 -1.30 30.22 13.53
C ASP A 184 -2.66 29.73 13.02
N GLY A 185 -3.74 30.37 13.47
CA GLY A 185 -5.10 30.07 13.06
C GLY A 185 -5.57 28.67 13.45
N ARG A 186 -6.38 28.05 12.57
CA ARG A 186 -6.91 26.70 12.76
C ARG A 186 -6.00 25.68 12.12
N GLN A 187 -5.66 24.64 12.87
CA GLN A 187 -4.61 23.71 12.50
C GLN A 187 -4.93 22.28 12.92
N ILE A 188 -4.45 21.35 12.10
CA ILE A 188 -4.15 19.98 12.52
C ILE A 188 -2.70 19.98 12.95
N ILE A 189 -2.46 19.74 14.23
CA ILE A 189 -1.19 19.92 14.90
C ILE A 189 -0.58 18.54 15.15
N PHE A 190 0.57 18.27 14.56
CA PHE A 190 1.39 17.14 14.97
C PHE A 190 2.25 17.55 16.16
N ALA A 191 1.97 16.97 17.33
CA ALA A 191 2.69 17.21 18.57
C ALA A 191 3.48 15.97 19.00
N TYR A 192 4.52 16.18 19.81
CA TYR A 192 5.42 15.14 20.28
C TYR A 192 5.43 15.06 21.80
N ASP A 193 5.22 13.85 22.34
CA ASP A 193 5.39 13.52 23.75
C ASP A 193 5.82 12.05 23.90
N GLY A 194 7.14 11.82 23.81
CA GLY A 194 7.73 10.50 23.95
C GLY A 194 7.69 9.92 25.37
N GLU A 195 7.56 10.76 26.41
CA GLU A 195 7.53 10.31 27.79
C GLU A 195 6.20 9.65 28.13
N THR A 196 5.10 10.28 27.72
CA THR A 196 3.74 9.76 27.98
C THR A 196 3.37 8.63 27.03
N TYR A 197 3.75 8.75 25.75
CA TYR A 197 3.23 7.88 24.68
C TYR A 197 4.25 6.84 24.15
N GLY A 198 5.47 6.81 24.69
CA GLY A 198 6.45 5.78 24.34
C GLY A 198 6.78 5.73 22.83
N PRO A 199 7.00 4.54 22.22
CA PRO A 199 7.41 4.42 20.82
C PRO A 199 6.28 4.33 19.78
N GLU A 200 5.05 4.07 20.21
CA GLU A 200 3.97 3.71 19.29
C GLU A 200 2.61 4.31 19.67
N ALA A 201 2.45 4.81 20.89
CA ALA A 201 1.17 5.35 21.30
C ALA A 201 0.95 6.75 20.72
N PHE A 202 -0.32 7.12 20.65
CA PHE A 202 -0.76 8.44 20.23
C PHE A 202 -2.07 8.82 20.91
N ASN A 203 -2.37 10.12 20.91
CA ASN A 203 -3.65 10.70 21.22
C ASN A 203 -4.08 11.64 20.09
N ILE A 204 -5.37 11.60 19.76
CA ILE A 204 -6.04 12.57 18.91
C ILE A 204 -6.99 13.33 19.82
N SER A 205 -6.85 14.65 19.87
CA SER A 205 -7.73 15.53 20.63
C SER A 205 -8.23 16.67 19.76
N ILE A 206 -9.44 17.15 20.06
CA ILE A 206 -10.02 18.32 19.39
C ILE A 206 -10.38 19.33 20.45
N ASP A 207 -9.60 20.39 20.54
CA ASP A 207 -9.74 21.42 21.56
C ASP A 207 -9.51 22.81 20.97
N ASN A 208 -10.38 23.75 21.33
CA ASN A 208 -10.36 25.14 20.87
C ASN A 208 -10.33 25.26 19.33
N GLY A 209 -11.09 24.42 18.63
CA GLY A 209 -11.15 24.41 17.16
C GLY A 209 -9.86 23.98 16.47
N ASN A 210 -8.98 23.24 17.16
CA ASN A 210 -7.80 22.61 16.57
C ASN A 210 -7.83 21.10 16.80
N VAL A 211 -7.32 20.34 15.84
CA VAL A 211 -7.03 18.92 16.01
C VAL A 211 -5.58 18.80 16.46
N THR A 212 -5.31 18.11 17.55
CA THR A 212 -3.94 17.79 17.98
C THR A 212 -3.73 16.29 17.94
N ILE A 213 -2.80 15.84 17.11
CA ILE A 213 -2.29 14.47 17.08
C ILE A 213 -0.99 14.47 17.87
N THR A 214 -1.06 14.11 19.15
CA THR A 214 0.10 13.97 20.02
C THR A 214 0.60 12.54 19.93
N ALA A 215 1.85 12.35 19.55
CA ALA A 215 2.42 11.02 19.42
C ALA A 215 3.73 10.87 20.16
N GLY A 216 4.07 9.63 20.47
CA GLY A 216 5.37 9.27 21.02
C GLY A 216 6.51 9.38 20.00
N THR A 217 7.55 8.57 20.20
CA THR A 217 8.68 8.41 19.28
C THR A 217 8.34 7.44 18.14
N LYS A 218 9.35 7.07 17.36
CA LYS A 218 9.31 6.02 16.33
C LYS A 218 8.00 6.03 15.52
N ARG A 219 7.11 5.05 15.69
CA ARG A 219 5.94 4.83 14.81
C ARG A 219 4.69 5.60 15.24
N GLY A 220 4.67 6.11 16.47
CA GLY A 220 3.53 6.85 17.04
C GLY A 220 2.96 7.93 16.10
N PRO A 221 3.77 8.79 15.46
CA PRO A 221 3.27 9.84 14.57
C PRO A 221 2.45 9.30 13.39
N LEU A 222 2.91 8.22 12.76
CA LEU A 222 2.23 7.62 11.63
C LEU A 222 0.96 6.90 12.07
N TYR A 223 1.01 6.20 13.21
CA TYR A 223 -0.18 5.60 13.82
C TYR A 223 -1.21 6.65 14.21
N GLY A 224 -0.79 7.83 14.69
CA GLY A 224 -1.70 8.94 14.95
C GLY A 224 -2.36 9.50 13.69
N ALA A 225 -1.62 9.60 12.58
CA ALA A 225 -2.19 10.00 11.30
C ALA A 225 -3.22 8.98 10.78
N TYR A 226 -2.89 7.68 10.79
CA TYR A 226 -3.83 6.63 10.42
C TYR A 226 -5.02 6.55 11.37
N GLY A 227 -4.80 6.65 12.67
CA GLY A 227 -5.86 6.70 13.68
C GLY A 227 -6.82 7.86 13.44
N PHE A 228 -6.33 9.05 13.08
CA PHE A 228 -7.21 10.17 12.71
C PHE A 228 -8.02 9.85 11.44
N LEU A 229 -7.39 9.26 10.43
CA LEU A 229 -8.07 8.86 9.20
C LEU A 229 -9.14 7.78 9.46
N GLU A 230 -8.87 6.81 10.33
CA GLU A 230 -9.81 5.71 10.62
C GLU A 230 -10.93 6.11 11.58
N GLU A 231 -10.59 6.79 12.68
CA GLU A 231 -11.54 7.15 13.74
C GLU A 231 -12.32 8.42 13.43
N CYS A 232 -11.69 9.41 12.77
CA CYS A 232 -12.32 10.70 12.51
C CYS A 232 -12.83 10.84 11.08
N ILE A 233 -12.14 10.27 10.07
CA ILE A 233 -12.51 10.46 8.64
C ILE A 233 -13.28 9.25 8.08
N GLY A 234 -13.18 8.08 8.69
CA GLY A 234 -13.91 6.88 8.27
C GLY A 234 -13.16 6.01 7.25
N TYR A 235 -11.84 6.14 7.15
CA TYR A 235 -11.02 5.17 6.42
C TYR A 235 -10.98 3.81 7.12
N ARG A 236 -10.76 2.75 6.34
CA ARG A 236 -10.41 1.40 6.79
C ARG A 236 -9.31 0.87 5.89
N PHE A 237 -8.12 0.66 6.46
CA PHE A 237 -6.97 0.13 5.73
C PHE A 237 -6.96 -1.40 5.90
N LEU A 238 -7.48 -2.13 4.90
CA LEU A 238 -7.79 -3.57 5.04
C LEU A 238 -6.59 -4.46 4.71
N THR A 239 -5.93 -4.15 3.60
CA THR A 239 -4.65 -4.76 3.19
C THR A 239 -3.95 -3.82 2.22
N ARG A 240 -2.76 -4.19 1.76
CA ARG A 240 -1.95 -3.41 0.82
C ARG A 240 -2.74 -3.08 -0.44
N GLY A 241 -2.92 -1.79 -0.72
CA GLY A 241 -3.67 -1.30 -1.88
C GLY A 241 -5.19 -1.46 -1.78
N GLU A 242 -5.72 -2.03 -0.69
CA GLU A 242 -7.15 -2.21 -0.45
C GLU A 242 -7.58 -1.34 0.72
N VAL A 243 -8.19 -0.21 0.37
CA VAL A 243 -8.65 0.81 1.31
C VAL A 243 -10.14 1.04 1.08
N TYR A 244 -10.90 1.07 2.16
CA TYR A 244 -12.30 1.45 2.14
C TYR A 244 -12.48 2.78 2.87
N LEU A 245 -13.35 3.64 2.37
CA LEU A 245 -13.71 4.92 3.02
C LEU A 245 -15.23 4.95 3.16
N TYR A 246 -15.78 5.21 4.34
CA TYR A 246 -17.22 5.37 4.47
C TYR A 246 -17.70 6.65 3.77
N GLU A 247 -18.89 6.60 3.15
CA GLU A 247 -19.52 7.78 2.57
C GLU A 247 -20.19 8.63 3.64
N ALA A 248 -20.04 9.95 3.51
CA ALA A 248 -20.65 10.92 4.40
C ALA A 248 -20.94 12.24 3.67
N GLU A 249 -22.14 12.80 3.88
CA GLU A 249 -22.47 14.17 3.48
C GLU A 249 -21.68 15.19 4.33
N GLU A 250 -21.50 14.88 5.60
CA GLU A 250 -20.73 15.68 6.53
C GLU A 250 -20.12 14.79 7.61
N ILE A 251 -18.85 15.04 7.92
CA ILE A 251 -18.20 14.55 9.13
C ILE A 251 -18.07 15.73 10.08
N ALA A 252 -18.77 15.65 11.22
CA ALA A 252 -18.70 16.67 12.26
C ALA A 252 -17.82 16.18 13.41
N LEU A 253 -16.75 16.91 13.68
CA LEU A 253 -15.77 16.64 14.73
C LEU A 253 -15.92 17.68 15.83
N GLU A 254 -16.45 17.25 16.99
CA GLU A 254 -16.82 18.14 18.09
C GLU A 254 -15.65 18.45 19.02
N ASN A 255 -15.65 19.67 19.57
CA ASN A 255 -14.72 20.05 20.63
C ASN A 255 -14.89 19.15 21.87
N GLY A 256 -13.79 18.73 22.46
CA GLY A 256 -13.73 17.77 23.56
C GLY A 256 -13.59 16.31 23.11
N TYR A 257 -13.54 16.03 21.80
CA TYR A 257 -13.17 14.70 21.32
C TYR A 257 -11.75 14.35 21.79
N SER A 258 -11.57 13.12 22.28
CA SER A 258 -10.27 12.57 22.62
C SER A 258 -10.25 11.06 22.41
N HIS A 259 -9.25 10.56 21.69
CA HIS A 259 -8.99 9.14 21.47
C HIS A 259 -7.51 8.85 21.70
N THR A 260 -7.21 7.88 22.57
CA THR A 260 -5.84 7.45 22.87
C THR A 260 -5.71 5.98 22.52
N GLU A 261 -4.61 5.63 21.85
CA GLU A 261 -4.31 4.26 21.46
C GLU A 261 -2.82 3.95 21.61
N GLY A 262 -2.51 2.68 21.79
CA GLY A 262 -1.15 2.16 21.77
C GLY A 262 -0.39 2.22 23.09
N THR A 263 -0.97 2.83 24.14
CA THR A 263 -0.35 2.93 25.48
C THR A 263 -0.20 1.58 26.19
N GLU A 264 -1.04 0.60 25.84
CA GLU A 264 -1.03 -0.76 26.41
C GLU A 264 -0.61 -1.83 25.39
N THR A 265 0.06 -1.45 24.29
CA THR A 265 0.39 -2.41 23.21
C THR A 265 1.17 -3.60 23.76
N PRO A 266 0.60 -4.82 23.78
CA PRO A 266 1.16 -5.94 24.54
C PRO A 266 2.35 -6.61 23.82
N PHE A 267 2.48 -6.38 22.52
CA PHE A 267 3.55 -6.95 21.69
C PHE A 267 4.30 -5.81 21.03
N GLU A 268 5.60 -5.69 21.28
CA GLU A 268 6.48 -4.72 20.62
C GLU A 268 6.63 -5.01 19.11
N TRP A 269 6.35 -6.25 18.68
CA TRP A 269 6.53 -6.76 17.32
C TRP A 269 5.21 -7.31 16.80
N ARG A 270 4.70 -6.71 15.73
CA ARG A 270 3.39 -7.05 15.15
C ARG A 270 3.49 -7.01 13.64
N ASP A 271 3.37 -8.18 13.02
CA ASP A 271 3.40 -8.31 11.57
C ASP A 271 2.64 -9.58 11.12
N THR A 272 2.29 -9.61 9.84
CA THR A 272 1.73 -10.76 9.16
C THR A 272 2.75 -11.32 8.17
N TYR A 273 3.12 -12.60 8.31
CA TYR A 273 3.95 -13.28 7.31
C TYR A 273 3.15 -13.44 6.00
N THR A 274 3.59 -12.79 4.93
CA THR A 274 2.81 -12.56 3.71
C THR A 274 2.70 -13.81 2.83
N ASP A 275 1.57 -14.51 2.96
CA ASP A 275 0.96 -15.34 1.91
C ASP A 275 -0.52 -14.93 1.63
N ILE A 276 -0.97 -13.83 2.24
CA ILE A 276 -2.38 -13.41 2.29
C ILE A 276 -2.89 -12.93 0.91
N ASP A 277 -1.99 -12.53 0.01
CA ASP A 277 -2.38 -11.92 -1.28
C ASP A 277 -2.53 -12.95 -2.41
N GLY A 278 -2.24 -14.23 -2.16
CA GLY A 278 -2.37 -15.32 -3.15
C GLY A 278 -1.52 -15.17 -4.43
N LYS A 279 -0.70 -14.11 -4.53
CA LYS A 279 0.26 -13.84 -5.60
C LYS A 279 1.67 -14.24 -5.16
N GLY A 280 1.78 -15.43 -4.57
CA GLY A 280 2.96 -15.98 -3.91
C GLY A 280 4.16 -16.28 -4.82
N HIS A 281 4.26 -15.69 -6.01
CA HIS A 281 5.43 -15.85 -6.86
C HIS A 281 5.84 -14.52 -7.48
N LEU A 282 7.08 -14.13 -7.17
CA LEU A 282 7.94 -13.17 -7.85
C LEU A 282 7.93 -11.72 -7.34
N TYR A 283 8.97 -11.38 -6.58
CA TYR A 283 9.78 -10.19 -6.91
C TYR A 283 10.12 -10.20 -8.42
N PRO A 284 10.20 -9.08 -9.17
CA PRO A 284 9.77 -7.68 -8.98
C PRO A 284 8.40 -7.45 -9.70
N ALA A 285 7.55 -6.46 -9.45
CA ALA A 285 7.59 -4.99 -9.65
C ALA A 285 7.49 -4.36 -11.08
N PRO A 286 7.57 -5.02 -12.26
CA PRO A 286 7.40 -4.33 -13.54
C PRO A 286 6.02 -4.50 -14.22
N ALA A 287 5.10 -5.32 -13.68
CA ALA A 287 3.82 -5.63 -14.35
C ALA A 287 2.61 -4.78 -13.90
N LEU A 288 2.75 -3.94 -12.87
CA LEU A 288 1.66 -3.10 -12.36
C LEU A 288 2.14 -1.66 -12.28
N ASN A 289 1.77 -0.89 -13.30
CA ASN A 289 2.24 0.47 -13.56
C ASN A 289 1.62 1.54 -12.64
N SER A 290 0.96 1.14 -11.55
CA SER A 290 0.57 2.04 -10.46
C SER A 290 1.70 2.06 -9.44
N LYS A 291 2.46 3.16 -9.44
CA LYS A 291 3.41 3.53 -8.39
C LYS A 291 2.71 3.51 -7.03
N TYR A 292 2.79 2.40 -6.30
CA TYR A 292 2.35 2.36 -4.92
C TYR A 292 3.34 3.14 -4.06
N ILE A 293 2.93 4.32 -3.60
CA ILE A 293 3.69 5.15 -2.66
C ILE A 293 4.02 4.32 -1.41
N GLU A 294 3.07 3.53 -0.90
CA GLU A 294 3.22 2.62 0.25
C GLU A 294 4.31 1.55 0.07
N SER A 295 4.59 1.14 -1.16
CA SER A 295 5.56 0.06 -1.45
C SER A 295 6.95 0.59 -1.78
N ASN A 296 7.02 1.73 -2.47
CA ASN A 296 8.31 2.39 -2.76
C ASN A 296 8.94 2.94 -1.49
N VAL A 297 8.12 3.36 -0.55
CA VAL A 297 8.48 3.73 0.82
C VAL A 297 9.23 2.59 1.53
N ALA A 298 8.67 1.38 1.60
CA ALA A 298 9.38 0.21 2.15
C ALA A 298 10.63 -0.23 1.33
N LEU A 299 10.72 0.12 0.04
CA LEU A 299 11.81 -0.29 -0.86
C LEU A 299 12.90 0.76 -1.10
N HIS A 300 12.66 2.06 -0.89
CA HIS A 300 13.58 3.11 -1.36
C HIS A 300 14.75 3.42 -0.42
N ASN A 301 14.76 2.93 0.81
CA ASN A 301 15.81 3.32 1.76
C ASN A 301 16.46 2.17 2.55
N VAL A 302 16.19 0.92 2.22
CA VAL A 302 16.90 -0.20 2.84
C VAL A 302 17.59 -1.05 1.77
N GLY A 303 18.89 -0.80 1.60
CA GLY A 303 19.80 -1.69 0.87
C GLY A 303 20.01 -3.04 1.57
N THR A 304 19.00 -3.54 2.31
CA THR A 304 18.98 -4.83 2.99
C THR A 304 18.15 -5.80 2.14
N TRP A 305 18.85 -6.75 1.51
CA TRP A 305 18.36 -7.63 0.46
C TRP A 305 17.53 -8.83 0.93
N THR A 306 16.73 -8.70 1.98
CA THR A 306 15.82 -9.76 2.42
C THR A 306 14.57 -9.16 3.03
N HIS A 307 13.44 -9.29 2.33
CA HIS A 307 12.10 -8.92 2.80
C HIS A 307 12.01 -7.45 3.27
N GLY A 308 11.33 -6.60 2.50
CA GLY A 308 11.05 -5.22 2.87
C GLY A 308 10.08 -5.16 4.06
N TRP A 309 10.53 -5.61 5.22
CA TRP A 309 9.92 -5.39 6.51
C TRP A 309 10.04 -3.90 6.81
N LEU A 310 8.98 -3.32 7.35
CA LEU A 310 8.74 -1.88 7.51
C LEU A 310 9.60 -1.23 8.61
N ARG A 311 10.91 -1.45 8.54
CA ARG A 311 11.91 -1.21 9.60
C ARG A 311 12.31 0.24 9.77
N GLN A 312 11.89 1.12 8.88
CA GLN A 312 12.06 2.54 9.12
C GLN A 312 10.81 3.02 9.81
N ALA A 313 11.00 3.73 10.92
CA ALA A 313 9.91 4.34 11.67
C ALA A 313 9.03 5.26 10.80
N LYS A 314 9.53 5.63 9.61
CA LYS A 314 8.82 6.31 8.52
C LYS A 314 7.63 5.50 7.97
N TYR A 315 7.57 4.18 8.13
CA TYR A 315 6.69 3.32 7.31
C TYR A 315 5.69 2.46 8.07
N GLY A 316 5.78 2.40 9.41
CA GLY A 316 4.78 1.74 10.26
C GLY A 316 4.75 0.22 10.14
N TYR A 317 4.43 -0.45 11.24
CA TYR A 317 4.43 -1.92 11.46
C TYR A 317 5.78 -2.49 11.93
N GLY A 318 5.88 -2.58 13.27
CA GLY A 318 6.84 -3.38 14.02
C GLY A 318 8.29 -2.87 14.02
N GLU A 319 9.00 -3.12 15.12
CA GLU A 319 10.43 -3.44 14.97
C GLU A 319 10.52 -4.88 14.46
N GLY A 320 11.57 -5.20 13.69
CA GLY A 320 11.80 -6.48 13.01
C GLY A 320 13.28 -6.89 13.12
N PRO A 321 13.69 -8.18 13.02
CA PRO A 321 15.11 -8.57 13.08
C PRO A 321 15.70 -8.45 11.67
N ASP A 322 16.81 -7.72 11.45
CA ASP A 322 17.27 -7.25 10.11
C ASP A 322 17.06 -8.25 8.97
N ARG A 323 17.21 -9.56 9.25
CA ARG A 323 16.95 -10.68 8.35
C ARG A 323 16.34 -11.88 9.08
N ASN A 324 15.67 -12.73 8.32
CA ASN A 324 15.39 -14.11 8.71
C ASN A 324 16.36 -15.03 7.98
N HIS A 325 16.76 -16.15 8.59
CA HIS A 325 17.70 -17.11 8.02
C HIS A 325 19.01 -16.47 7.58
N SER A 326 19.64 -15.66 8.45
CA SER A 326 20.67 -14.71 8.07
C SER A 326 22.06 -15.30 7.82
N SER A 327 22.31 -16.56 8.18
CA SER A 327 23.64 -17.16 8.11
C SER A 327 24.26 -17.14 6.71
N TYR A 328 23.51 -17.40 5.64
CA TYR A 328 24.05 -17.41 4.27
C TYR A 328 24.64 -16.05 3.86
N ALA A 329 24.15 -14.96 4.45
CA ALA A 329 24.60 -13.62 4.13
C ALA A 329 25.78 -13.16 4.99
N LEU A 330 25.92 -13.74 6.18
CA LEU A 330 27.04 -13.47 7.10
C LEU A 330 28.20 -14.47 6.92
N ILE A 331 27.91 -15.66 6.40
CA ILE A 331 28.82 -16.77 6.17
C ILE A 331 28.68 -17.21 4.71
N PRO A 332 29.05 -16.38 3.73
CA PRO A 332 28.90 -16.69 2.31
C PRO A 332 29.75 -17.90 1.85
N SER A 333 30.73 -18.34 2.65
CA SER A 333 31.41 -19.62 2.41
C SER A 333 30.51 -20.85 2.52
N VAL A 334 29.38 -20.74 3.24
CA VAL A 334 28.35 -21.78 3.36
C VAL A 334 27.19 -21.40 2.43
N PRO A 335 26.87 -22.23 1.41
CA PRO A 335 25.78 -21.96 0.49
C PRO A 335 24.43 -21.74 1.19
N ASP A 336 23.57 -20.97 0.54
CA ASP A 336 22.17 -20.87 0.95
C ASP A 336 21.50 -22.25 0.96
N LEU A 337 20.57 -22.47 1.90
CA LEU A 337 19.92 -23.75 2.22
C LEU A 337 20.83 -24.87 2.77
N GLU A 338 22.11 -24.60 3.01
CA GLU A 338 23.00 -25.48 3.77
C GLU A 338 23.19 -25.00 5.22
N THR A 339 23.58 -25.91 6.12
CA THR A 339 23.76 -25.58 7.54
C THR A 339 25.23 -25.27 7.86
N PRO A 340 25.56 -24.07 8.36
CA PRO A 340 26.90 -23.77 8.85
C PRO A 340 27.28 -24.67 10.02
N CYS A 341 28.58 -24.97 10.14
CA CYS A 341 29.12 -25.59 11.34
C CYS A 341 29.41 -24.50 12.40
N PHE A 342 28.47 -24.28 13.31
CA PHE A 342 28.60 -23.25 14.36
C PHE A 342 29.71 -23.52 15.40
N SER A 343 30.41 -24.65 15.35
CA SER A 343 31.62 -24.88 16.16
C SER A 343 32.92 -24.74 15.36
N ASP A 344 32.84 -24.42 14.06
CA ASP A 344 34.01 -24.22 13.20
C ASP A 344 34.57 -22.80 13.42
N PRO A 345 35.86 -22.64 13.77
CA PRO A 345 36.46 -21.33 13.95
C PRO A 345 36.48 -20.49 12.67
N ASP A 346 36.62 -21.09 11.49
CA ASP A 346 36.67 -20.31 10.23
C ASP A 346 35.29 -19.71 9.92
N VAL A 347 34.21 -20.45 10.20
CA VAL A 347 32.83 -19.97 10.11
C VAL A 347 32.55 -18.84 11.12
N PHE A 348 33.13 -18.93 12.32
CA PHE A 348 33.03 -17.91 13.35
C PHE A 348 33.69 -16.60 12.91
N ASP A 349 34.94 -16.67 12.45
CA ASP A 349 35.72 -15.49 12.04
C ASP A 349 35.06 -14.77 10.85
N GLU A 350 34.57 -15.52 9.87
CA GLU A 350 33.86 -14.95 8.71
C GLU A 350 32.56 -14.25 9.13
N CYS A 351 31.76 -14.89 9.99
CA CYS A 351 30.52 -14.30 10.49
C CYS A 351 30.79 -13.00 11.26
N LEU A 352 31.79 -13.01 12.14
CA LEU A 352 32.17 -11.86 12.96
C LEU A 352 32.63 -10.69 12.09
N GLU A 353 33.49 -10.94 11.09
CA GLU A 353 33.96 -9.91 10.16
C GLU A 353 32.79 -9.30 9.37
N ASN A 354 31.90 -10.13 8.84
CA ASN A 354 30.76 -9.67 8.05
C ASN A 354 29.69 -8.97 8.90
N MET A 355 29.54 -9.34 10.17
CA MET A 355 28.67 -8.62 11.11
C MET A 355 29.18 -7.20 11.36
N ARG A 356 30.49 -7.02 11.61
CA ARG A 356 31.09 -5.66 11.74
C ARG A 356 30.86 -4.81 10.49
N LYS A 357 31.08 -5.40 9.30
CA LYS A 357 30.80 -4.71 8.03
C LYS A 357 29.32 -4.33 7.92
N HIS A 358 28.42 -5.21 8.35
CA HIS A 358 26.99 -4.93 8.30
C HIS A 358 26.61 -3.76 9.21
N ILE A 359 27.06 -3.78 10.46
CA ILE A 359 26.84 -2.71 11.44
C ILE A 359 27.36 -1.37 10.90
N ASN A 360 28.60 -1.33 10.43
CA ASN A 360 29.20 -0.10 9.89
C ASN A 360 28.43 0.44 8.67
N ASN A 361 27.86 -0.44 7.84
CA ASN A 361 27.02 -0.02 6.71
C ASN A 361 25.69 0.56 7.18
N LEU A 362 25.07 0.00 8.23
CA LEU A 362 23.85 0.58 8.83
C LEU A 362 24.15 1.96 9.42
N GLU A 363 25.24 2.10 10.18
CA GLU A 363 25.65 3.40 10.72
C GLU A 363 25.92 4.42 9.61
N ALA A 364 26.59 4.01 8.53
CA ALA A 364 26.83 4.87 7.36
C ALA A 364 25.54 5.30 6.62
N GLN A 365 24.46 4.53 6.75
CA GLN A 365 23.12 4.87 6.25
C GLN A 365 22.33 5.76 7.23
N GLY A 366 22.90 6.11 8.37
CA GLY A 366 22.29 7.00 9.37
C GLY A 366 21.52 6.28 10.47
N PHE A 367 21.64 4.95 10.59
CA PHE A 367 21.09 4.21 11.73
C PHE A 367 21.91 4.49 12.99
N LYS A 368 21.23 4.73 14.11
CA LYS A 368 21.79 5.08 15.42
C LYS A 368 21.26 4.11 16.47
N TRP A 369 22.16 3.61 17.31
CA TRP A 369 21.84 2.82 18.49
C TRP A 369 20.88 3.57 19.42
N GLY A 370 19.96 2.84 20.06
CA GLY A 370 18.93 3.41 20.95
C GLY A 370 17.84 4.25 20.25
N VAL A 371 17.95 4.53 18.95
CA VAL A 371 16.99 5.38 18.20
C VAL A 371 16.26 4.58 17.12
N ASN A 372 17.00 4.11 16.11
CA ASN A 372 16.42 3.44 14.95
C ASN A 372 17.22 2.23 14.45
N MET A 373 18.31 1.85 15.12
CA MET A 373 19.06 0.63 14.80
C MET A 373 18.17 -0.61 14.93
N PRO A 374 18.12 -1.52 13.94
CA PRO A 374 17.35 -2.75 14.02
C PRO A 374 18.02 -3.76 14.97
N GLN A 375 17.24 -4.73 15.47
CA GLN A 375 17.77 -5.95 16.04
C GLN A 375 18.55 -6.72 14.96
N LEU A 376 19.76 -7.18 15.28
CA LEU A 376 20.63 -7.85 14.31
C LEU A 376 20.46 -9.37 14.41
N SER A 377 20.10 -10.02 13.32
CA SER A 377 19.83 -11.45 13.31
C SER A 377 21.07 -12.27 12.98
N ILE A 378 21.38 -13.25 13.81
CA ILE A 378 22.21 -14.41 13.44
C ILE A 378 21.33 -15.65 13.59
N SER A 379 20.89 -16.20 12.46
CA SER A 379 19.95 -17.32 12.44
C SER A 379 20.35 -18.38 11.43
N GLN A 380 19.97 -19.63 11.70
CA GLN A 380 20.21 -20.76 10.81
C GLN A 380 19.52 -20.52 9.45
N ASN A 381 20.18 -20.93 8.36
CA ASN A 381 19.56 -20.98 7.03
C ASN A 381 18.26 -21.80 7.04
N ASP A 382 17.39 -21.61 6.04
CA ASP A 382 16.10 -22.30 5.96
C ASP A 382 16.27 -23.77 5.54
N THR A 383 16.78 -24.57 6.49
CA THR A 383 17.13 -25.97 6.29
C THR A 383 16.80 -26.79 7.53
N GLY A 384 16.35 -28.03 7.32
CA GLY A 384 16.07 -28.99 8.39
C GLY A 384 17.30 -29.73 8.91
N ALA A 385 18.50 -29.44 8.37
CA ALA A 385 19.74 -30.12 8.73
C ALA A 385 20.49 -29.44 9.88
N TRP A 386 21.42 -30.18 10.50
CA TRP A 386 22.35 -29.67 11.51
C TRP A 386 23.72 -30.33 11.36
N CYS A 387 24.76 -29.64 11.81
CA CYS A 387 26.11 -30.19 11.83
C CYS A 387 26.23 -31.34 12.85
N ASN A 388 26.88 -32.44 12.44
CA ASN A 388 27.11 -33.63 13.27
C ASN A 388 28.58 -33.82 13.66
N CYS A 389 29.39 -32.76 13.62
CA CYS A 389 30.78 -32.85 14.06
C CYS A 389 30.87 -33.11 15.57
N SER A 390 32.02 -33.64 16.04
CA SER A 390 32.22 -34.03 17.44
C SER A 390 31.92 -32.89 18.42
N ASP A 391 32.31 -31.65 18.10
CA ASP A 391 32.13 -30.52 19.00
C ASP A 391 30.68 -30.03 19.05
N CYS A 392 30.00 -29.94 17.89
CA CYS A 392 28.56 -29.72 17.85
C CYS A 392 27.78 -30.81 18.63
N LEU A 393 28.14 -32.08 18.45
CA LEU A 393 27.50 -33.18 19.17
C LEU A 393 27.75 -33.15 20.68
N LYS A 394 28.90 -32.64 21.14
CA LYS A 394 29.14 -32.41 22.58
C LYS A 394 28.19 -31.36 23.16
N LEU A 395 28.00 -30.23 22.47
CA LEU A 395 27.07 -29.17 22.89
C LEU A 395 25.62 -29.67 22.90
N ILE A 396 25.19 -30.32 21.81
CA ILE A 396 23.86 -30.93 21.70
C ILE A 396 23.69 -31.99 22.80
N GLY A 397 24.71 -32.81 23.03
CA GLY A 397 24.70 -33.84 24.07
C GLY A 397 24.61 -33.27 25.50
N LYS A 398 25.25 -32.12 25.75
CA LYS A 398 25.23 -31.41 27.04
C LYS A 398 23.88 -30.75 27.31
N TYR A 399 23.34 -30.00 26.36
CA TYR A 399 22.12 -29.20 26.54
C TYR A 399 20.84 -29.87 26.06
N LYS A 400 20.94 -31.03 25.39
CA LYS A 400 19.83 -31.81 24.83
C LYS A 400 18.99 -31.03 23.80
N ALA A 401 19.60 -30.10 23.06
CA ALA A 401 18.92 -29.27 22.07
C ALA A 401 19.83 -28.96 20.87
N TYR A 402 19.30 -29.04 19.64
CA TYR A 402 20.03 -28.66 18.42
C TYR A 402 20.37 -27.17 18.40
N SER A 403 19.46 -26.32 18.90
CA SER A 403 19.67 -24.88 19.01
C SER A 403 20.86 -24.48 19.88
N SER A 404 21.39 -25.40 20.70
CA SER A 404 22.54 -25.12 21.57
C SER A 404 23.78 -24.70 20.78
N THR A 405 23.99 -25.19 19.56
CA THR A 405 25.14 -24.82 18.74
C THR A 405 25.03 -23.38 18.25
N LEU A 406 23.84 -22.97 17.81
CA LEU A 406 23.54 -21.60 17.41
C LEU A 406 23.63 -20.63 18.59
N ILE A 407 23.01 -20.97 19.74
CA ILE A 407 23.03 -20.10 20.92
C ILE A 407 24.46 -19.89 21.44
N ASP A 408 25.27 -20.95 21.49
CA ASP A 408 26.69 -20.85 21.85
C ASP A 408 27.48 -19.96 20.87
N PHE A 409 27.22 -20.09 19.57
CA PHE A 409 27.85 -19.27 18.54
C PHE A 409 27.48 -17.80 18.65
N ILE A 410 26.19 -17.47 18.81
CA ILE A 410 25.72 -16.10 18.99
C ILE A 410 26.32 -15.50 20.27
N SER A 411 26.40 -16.28 21.35
CA SER A 411 27.00 -15.80 22.61
C SER A 411 28.47 -15.40 22.41
N ARG A 412 29.26 -16.23 21.71
CA ARG A 412 30.66 -15.91 21.39
C ARG A 412 30.80 -14.69 20.47
N ILE A 413 29.93 -14.55 19.47
CA ILE A 413 29.92 -13.36 18.59
C ILE A 413 29.57 -12.10 19.41
N SER A 414 28.60 -12.21 20.32
CA SER A 414 28.19 -11.11 21.20
C SER A 414 29.31 -10.70 22.16
N ASP A 415 30.05 -11.65 22.74
CA ASP A 415 31.17 -11.35 23.64
C ASP A 415 32.26 -10.53 22.95
N GLU A 416 32.54 -10.80 21.67
CA GLU A 416 33.50 -10.02 20.87
C GLU A 416 32.94 -8.63 20.54
N LEU A 417 31.69 -8.57 20.05
CA LEU A 417 31.12 -7.33 19.53
C LEU A 417 30.66 -6.35 20.60
N ILE A 418 30.27 -6.79 21.80
CA ILE A 418 29.77 -5.88 22.85
C ILE A 418 30.83 -4.88 23.32
N SER A 419 32.12 -5.21 23.16
CA SER A 419 33.23 -4.30 23.47
C SER A 419 33.35 -3.14 22.46
N GLU A 420 32.94 -3.39 21.21
CA GLU A 420 32.95 -2.42 20.11
C GLU A 420 31.62 -1.68 20.00
N TYR A 421 30.51 -2.38 20.24
CA TYR A 421 29.14 -1.92 20.12
C TYR A 421 28.35 -2.25 21.40
N PRO A 422 28.47 -1.46 22.48
CA PRO A 422 27.89 -1.79 23.78
C PRO A 422 26.36 -1.90 23.82
N GLU A 423 25.68 -1.29 22.84
CA GLU A 423 24.22 -1.30 22.71
C GLU A 423 23.71 -2.40 21.77
N ILE A 424 24.59 -3.30 21.29
CA ILE A 424 24.22 -4.37 20.37
C ILE A 424 23.18 -5.32 20.97
N GLN A 425 22.18 -5.66 20.16
CA GLN A 425 21.13 -6.61 20.50
C GLN A 425 20.95 -7.59 19.33
N PHE A 426 20.96 -8.89 19.66
CA PHE A 426 20.76 -9.99 18.71
C PHE A 426 19.34 -10.54 18.74
#